data_AF-A0A4Q7Y5Q3-F1
#
_entry.id   AF-A0A4Q7Y5Q3-F1
#
_cell.length_a   1.000
_cell.length_b   1.000
_cell.length_c   1.000
_cell.angle_alpha   90.00
_cell.angle_beta   90.00
_cell.angle_gamma   90.00
#
_symmetry.space_group_name_H-M   'P 1'
#
loop_
_entity.id
_entity.type
_entity.pdbx_description
1 polymer ?
#
loop_
_entity_poly.entity_id
_entity_poly.type
_entity_poly.pdbx_seq_one_letter_code
_entity_poly.pdbx_strand_id
1 'polypeptide(L)'
;MESFAPHQETYWLVQPLLEAGLPLEEVQDLVCRLGFAAVVCDSRTLDSRARELVGDRSADVRAAWVETIGRMIGPPPADPGPAAPPVRPAPPG
;
A
#
# COMPACT_ATOMS: atom_id res chain seq x y z
N MET A 1 1.82 25.41 -9.30
CA MET A 1 1.13 24.15 -9.61
C MET A 1 1.83 23.10 -8.78
N GLU A 2 1.45 23.02 -7.51
CA GLU A 2 2.11 22.18 -6.52
C GLU A 2 1.68 20.73 -6.76
N SER A 3 2.66 19.87 -6.99
CA SER A 3 2.45 18.50 -7.43
C SER A 3 1.65 17.73 -6.36
N PHE A 4 0.47 17.23 -6.72
CA PHE A 4 -0.37 16.36 -5.88
C PHE A 4 0.26 14.97 -5.61
N ALA A 5 1.49 14.73 -6.12
CA ALA A 5 2.20 13.46 -6.06
C ALA A 5 2.26 12.80 -4.67
N PRO A 6 2.69 13.47 -3.57
CA PRO A 6 2.87 12.78 -2.29
C PRO A 6 1.54 12.34 -1.66
N HIS A 7 0.45 13.08 -1.90
CA HIS A 7 -0.87 12.71 -1.38
C HIS A 7 -1.51 11.57 -2.19
N GLN A 8 -1.29 11.52 -3.51
CA GLN A 8 -1.78 10.41 -4.34
C GLN A 8 -1.02 9.11 -4.08
N GLU A 9 0.31 9.17 -3.91
CA GLU A 9 1.13 8.01 -3.55
C GLU A 9 0.72 7.43 -2.19
N THR A 10 0.45 8.30 -1.21
CA THR A 10 -0.04 7.89 0.11
C THR A 10 -1.44 7.27 0.02
N TYR A 11 -2.32 7.86 -0.79
CA TYR A 11 -3.69 7.36 -0.98
C TYR A 11 -3.71 5.95 -1.59
N TRP A 12 -2.89 5.69 -2.60
CA TRP A 12 -2.73 4.35 -3.18
C TRP A 12 -2.35 3.30 -2.12
N LEU A 13 -1.51 3.67 -1.17
CA LEU A 13 -0.99 2.74 -0.18
C LEU A 13 -2.09 2.30 0.82
N VAL A 14 -2.96 3.23 1.21
CA VAL A 14 -4.04 2.98 2.19
C VAL A 14 -5.38 2.62 1.58
N GLN A 15 -5.53 2.75 0.25
CA GLN A 15 -6.78 2.47 -0.47
C GLN A 15 -7.42 1.12 -0.10
N PRO A 16 -6.69 -0.01 0.01
CA PRO A 16 -7.30 -1.31 0.36
C PRO A 16 -8.04 -1.28 1.71
N LEU A 17 -7.49 -0.56 2.69
CA LEU A 17 -8.09 -0.45 4.02
C LEU A 17 -9.35 0.41 4.00
N LEU A 18 -9.33 1.48 3.20
CA LEU A 18 -10.51 2.33 3.00
C LEU A 18 -11.63 1.57 2.29
N GLU A 19 -11.31 0.77 1.28
CA GLU A 19 -12.27 -0.08 0.57
C GLU A 19 -12.82 -1.21 1.47
N ALA A 20 -12.01 -1.73 2.39
CA ALA A 20 -12.45 -2.67 3.43
C ALA A 20 -13.33 -2.01 4.53
N GLY A 21 -13.60 -0.71 4.43
CA GLY A 21 -14.48 0.03 5.31
C GLY A 21 -13.83 0.62 6.56
N LEU A 22 -12.48 0.67 6.64
CA LEU A 22 -11.83 1.37 7.74
C LEU A 22 -11.90 2.89 7.53
N PRO A 23 -12.28 3.65 8.55
CA PRO A 23 -12.15 5.10 8.51
C PRO A 23 -10.66 5.49 8.51
N LEU A 24 -10.35 6.62 7.87
CA LEU A 24 -8.97 7.11 7.73
C LEU A 24 -8.25 7.31 9.07
N GLU A 25 -8.98 7.65 10.14
CA GLU A 25 -8.45 7.75 11.51
C GLU A 25 -7.89 6.40 12.00
N GLU A 26 -8.64 5.32 11.84
CA GLU A 26 -8.23 3.98 12.26
C GLU A 26 -7.07 3.46 11.42
N VAL A 27 -7.03 3.81 10.13
CA VAL A 27 -5.88 3.51 9.26
C VAL A 27 -4.63 4.22 9.75
N GLN A 28 -4.74 5.50 10.12
CA GLN A 28 -3.61 6.25 10.69
C GLN A 28 -3.13 5.64 12.01
N ASP A 29 -4.03 5.22 12.91
CA ASP A 29 -3.66 4.53 14.15
C ASP A 29 -2.87 3.25 13.87
N LEU A 30 -3.38 2.40 12.95
CA LEU A 30 -2.72 1.14 12.60
C LEU A 30 -1.32 1.36 12.02
N VAL A 31 -1.17 2.31 11.09
CA VAL A 31 0.12 2.62 10.47
C VAL A 31 1.10 3.21 11.49
N CYS A 32 0.63 4.10 12.38
CA CYS A 32 1.46 4.65 13.46
C CYS A 32 1.95 3.55 14.41
N ARG A 33 1.07 2.63 14.81
CA ARG A 33 1.43 1.51 15.70
C ARG A 33 2.37 0.52 15.03
N LEU A 34 2.19 0.25 13.74
CA LEU A 34 3.13 -0.55 12.95
C LEU A 34 4.51 0.13 12.85
N GLY A 35 4.54 1.44 12.55
CA GLY A 35 5.78 2.21 12.47
C GLY A 35 6.53 2.24 13.80
N PHE A 36 5.82 2.42 14.91
CA PHE A 36 6.40 2.32 16.25
C PHE A 36 6.96 0.91 16.51
N ALA A 37 6.19 -0.14 16.20
CA ALA A 37 6.64 -1.52 16.34
C ALA A 37 7.91 -1.80 15.53
N ALA A 38 8.04 -1.24 14.32
CA ALA A 38 9.23 -1.39 13.48
C ALA A 38 10.49 -0.75 14.11
N VAL A 39 10.32 0.26 14.96
CA VAL A 39 11.42 0.90 15.70
C VAL A 39 11.82 0.10 16.94
N VAL A 40 10.84 -0.50 17.65
CA VAL A 40 11.08 -1.12 18.96
C VAL A 40 11.23 -2.64 18.94
N CYS A 41 10.89 -3.31 17.84
CA CYS A 41 10.89 -4.77 17.74
C CYS A 41 11.86 -5.28 16.67
N ASP A 42 12.51 -6.41 16.94
CA ASP A 42 13.20 -7.20 15.92
C ASP A 42 12.24 -7.73 14.84
N SER A 43 12.77 -8.05 13.65
CA SER A 43 12.00 -8.39 12.46
C SER A 43 11.01 -9.56 12.66
N ARG A 44 11.36 -10.57 13.46
CA ARG A 44 10.46 -11.70 13.77
C ARG A 44 9.27 -11.26 14.65
N THR A 45 9.53 -10.36 15.59
CA THR A 45 8.51 -9.82 16.49
C THR A 45 7.63 -8.82 15.75
N LEU A 46 8.18 -8.06 14.81
CA LEU A 46 7.45 -7.12 13.97
C LEU A 46 6.37 -7.82 13.12
N ASP A 47 6.69 -8.94 12.46
CA ASP A 47 5.72 -9.70 11.66
C ASP A 47 4.55 -10.23 12.51
N SER A 48 4.85 -10.68 13.73
CA SER A 48 3.82 -11.11 14.69
C SER A 48 2.94 -9.94 15.13
N ARG A 49 3.56 -8.80 15.48
CA ARG A 49 2.85 -7.57 15.88
C ARG A 49 1.99 -7.01 14.76
N ALA A 50 2.47 -7.04 13.51
CA ALA A 50 1.73 -6.62 12.34
C ALA A 50 0.43 -7.43 12.17
N ARG A 51 0.45 -8.75 12.43
CA ARG A 51 -0.75 -9.59 12.40
C ARG A 51 -1.68 -9.34 13.59
N GLU A 52 -1.12 -9.14 14.78
CA GLU A 52 -1.89 -8.87 16.00
C GLU A 52 -2.71 -7.56 15.91
N LEU A 53 -2.19 -6.52 15.26
CA LEU A 53 -2.87 -5.22 15.12
C LEU A 53 -4.25 -5.31 14.45
N VAL A 54 -4.47 -6.29 13.57
CA VAL A 54 -5.75 -6.52 12.88
C VAL A 54 -6.42 -7.83 13.28
N GLY A 55 -5.93 -8.51 14.32
CA GLY A 55 -6.36 -9.86 14.70
C GLY A 55 -7.87 -9.98 14.98
N ASP A 56 -8.43 -8.98 15.66
CA ASP A 56 -9.85 -8.88 16.04
C ASP A 56 -10.76 -8.35 14.89
N ARG A 57 -10.16 -7.90 13.78
CA ARG A 57 -10.90 -7.31 12.67
C ARG A 57 -11.43 -8.36 11.69
N SER A 58 -12.40 -7.95 10.89
CA SER A 58 -13.00 -8.76 9.82
C SER A 58 -11.95 -9.33 8.85
N ALA A 59 -12.26 -10.45 8.22
CA ALA A 59 -11.37 -11.10 7.25
C ALA A 59 -10.94 -10.15 6.11
N ASP A 60 -11.87 -9.32 5.62
CA ASP A 60 -11.61 -8.28 4.61
C ASP A 60 -10.53 -7.29 5.04
N VAL A 61 -10.65 -6.75 6.25
CA VAL A 61 -9.68 -5.80 6.84
C VAL A 61 -8.31 -6.44 6.99
N ARG A 62 -8.26 -7.71 7.41
CA ARG A 62 -6.99 -8.44 7.55
C ARG A 62 -6.31 -8.66 6.20
N ALA A 63 -7.08 -8.99 5.16
CA ALA A 63 -6.56 -9.13 3.80
C ALA A 63 -6.04 -7.80 3.26
N ALA A 64 -6.82 -6.73 3.41
CA ALA A 64 -6.44 -5.37 3.02
C ALA A 64 -5.18 -4.88 3.75
N TRP A 65 -5.01 -5.22 5.03
CA TRP A 65 -3.82 -4.87 5.80
C TRP A 65 -2.55 -5.55 5.29
N VAL A 66 -2.63 -6.84 4.97
CA VAL A 66 -1.51 -7.57 4.34
C VAL A 66 -1.15 -6.95 3.01
N GLU A 67 -2.15 -6.56 2.21
CA GLU A 67 -1.93 -5.88 0.94
C GLU A 67 -1.26 -4.51 1.11
N THR A 68 -1.75 -3.67 2.03
CA THR A 68 -1.15 -2.37 2.34
C THR A 68 0.31 -2.50 2.80
N ILE A 69 0.61 -3.45 3.70
CA ILE A 69 2.01 -3.73 4.10
C ILE A 69 2.84 -4.16 2.89
N GLY A 70 2.29 -5.03 2.03
CA GLY A 70 2.93 -5.43 0.77
C GLY A 70 3.26 -4.26 -0.14
N ARG A 71 2.36 -3.27 -0.24
CA ARG A 71 2.60 -2.01 -0.98
C ARG A 71 3.66 -1.11 -0.33
N MET A 72 3.82 -1.14 1.00
CA MET A 72 4.85 -0.38 1.72
C MET A 72 6.26 -0.94 1.53
N ILE A 73 6.40 -2.27 1.49
CA ILE A 73 7.70 -2.96 1.44
C ILE A 73 8.11 -3.37 0.02
N GLY A 74 7.16 -3.48 -0.89
CA GLY A 74 7.39 -3.80 -2.29
C GLY A 74 7.76 -2.58 -3.12
N PRO A 75 8.33 -2.77 -4.32
CA PRO A 75 8.43 -1.68 -5.28
C PRO A 75 7.03 -1.16 -5.60
N PRO A 76 6.83 0.16 -5.82
CA PRO A 76 5.56 0.67 -6.32
C PRO A 76 5.18 -0.11 -7.57
N PRO A 77 3.87 -0.35 -7.83
CA PRO A 77 3.46 -0.97 -9.08
C PRO A 77 4.12 -0.18 -10.20
N ALA A 78 4.86 -0.88 -11.08
CA ALA A 78 5.50 -0.23 -12.21
C ALA A 78 4.44 0.64 -12.88
N ASP A 79 4.66 1.95 -12.87
CA ASP A 79 3.86 2.88 -13.67
C ASP A 79 3.71 2.23 -15.05
N PRO A 80 2.50 1.99 -15.57
CA PRO A 80 2.37 1.62 -16.96
C PRO A 80 2.77 2.88 -17.74
N GLY A 81 4.09 3.08 -17.87
CA GLY A 81 4.68 4.15 -18.66
C GLY A 81 4.00 4.16 -20.02
N PRO A 82 3.87 5.34 -20.64
CA PRO A 82 2.93 5.59 -21.73
C PRO A 82 3.02 4.43 -22.71
N ALA A 83 1.91 3.67 -22.83
CA ALA A 83 1.80 2.49 -23.66
C ALA A 83 2.63 2.70 -24.92
N ALA A 84 3.67 1.88 -25.11
CA ALA A 84 4.59 2.03 -26.23
C ALA A 84 3.75 2.29 -27.50
N PRO A 85 4.03 3.36 -28.27
CA PRO A 85 3.20 3.70 -29.40
C PRO A 85 3.12 2.49 -30.32
N PRO A 86 1.94 2.19 -30.90
CA PRO A 86 1.81 1.04 -31.78
C PRO A 86 2.89 1.15 -32.85
N VAL A 87 3.75 0.12 -32.90
CA VAL A 87 4.86 0.04 -33.84
C VAL A 87 4.25 0.13 -35.24
N ARG A 88 4.29 1.32 -35.87
CA ARG A 88 3.79 1.47 -37.25
C ARG A 88 4.63 0.54 -38.12
N PRO A 89 4.04 -0.42 -38.84
CA PRO A 89 4.81 -1.21 -39.78
C PRO A 89 5.42 -0.28 -40.83
N ALA A 90 6.69 -0.52 -41.14
CA ALA A 90 7.42 0.22 -42.16
C ALA A 90 6.68 0.15 -43.50
N PRO A 91 6.59 1.24 -44.28
CA PRO A 91 6.02 1.18 -45.61
C PRO A 91 6.89 0.30 -46.52
N PRO A 92 6.30 -0.52 -47.41
CA PRO A 92 7.08 -1.25 -48.38
C PRO A 92 7.59 -0.31 -49.47
N GLY A 93 8.87 -0.46 -49.82
CA GLY A 93 9.50 -0.17 -51.12
C GLY A 93 9.25 1.18 -51.77
#